data_AF-A0A4R2HIK4-F1
#
_entry.id   AF-A0A4R2HIK4-F1
#
_cell.length_a   1.000
_cell.length_b   1.000
_cell.length_c   1.000
_cell.angle_alpha   90.00
_cell.angle_beta   90.00
_cell.angle_gamma   90.00
#
_symmetry.space_group_name_H-M   'P 1'
#
loop_
_entity.id
_entity.type
_entity.pdbx_description
1 polymer ?
#
loop_
_entity_poly.entity_id
_entity_poly.type
_entity_poly.pdbx_seq_one_letter_code
_entity_poly.pdbx_strand_id
1 'polypeptide(L)'
;MILYQTKYYSTLYISDMFKIVLSLILISASLLVKAQHPPVFDAMTSDSSFIKVSDLDISLVKYSYKPNGVKFLVVHDNEDTGVKAGFDYIRWYGGELIDSQYGGVRDYTFTYMDDPYRIDPNAIYTETGVKTRLKKDAYSSNEVEKLILNAGKQIVDFYNPKATGYFLTLHNNADGGFGISSYLPGYDLSSTADSVFINFEMDGDDLLYVTEPRLFTSLKKANVNVILQSKFAENDGSLSVYAMINHIPYINVEVQHGHLEENLRLIEIAVATLKEHGLIKKDYLPVQKDTLGKATTQ
;
A
#
# COMPACT_ATOMS: atom_id res chain seq x y z
N MET A 1 -34.71 -77.28 7.41
CA MET A 1 -35.44 -76.20 6.73
C MET A 1 -34.58 -74.95 6.86
N ILE A 2 -34.21 -74.38 5.71
CA ILE A 2 -33.30 -73.25 5.45
C ILE A 2 -33.47 -72.12 6.49
N LEU A 3 -32.40 -71.41 6.89
CA LEU A 3 -32.41 -69.95 7.17
C LEU A 3 -30.99 -69.40 7.49
N TYR A 4 -30.59 -68.43 6.65
CA TYR A 4 -29.62 -67.32 6.81
C TYR A 4 -28.12 -67.57 7.05
N GLN A 5 -27.41 -67.62 5.92
CA GLN A 5 -26.05 -67.10 5.77
C GLN A 5 -26.16 -65.64 5.28
N THR A 6 -25.87 -64.64 6.11
CA THR A 6 -25.47 -63.29 5.64
C THR A 6 -25.02 -62.36 6.78
N LYS A 7 -24.11 -61.44 6.42
CA LYS A 7 -23.60 -60.28 7.17
C LYS A 7 -22.43 -60.50 8.13
N TYR A 8 -21.22 -60.49 7.59
CA TYR A 8 -20.05 -59.88 8.26
C TYR A 8 -19.00 -59.44 7.21
N TYR A 9 -19.38 -58.61 6.23
CA TYR A 9 -18.42 -58.06 5.25
C TYR A 9 -18.71 -56.62 4.80
N SER A 10 -19.43 -55.81 5.57
CA SER A 10 -19.80 -54.46 5.12
C SER A 10 -19.51 -53.31 6.07
N THR A 11 -19.00 -53.55 7.28
CA THR A 11 -18.77 -52.47 8.26
C THR A 11 -17.32 -51.99 8.35
N LEU A 12 -16.33 -52.80 7.94
CA LEU A 12 -14.92 -52.44 8.09
C LEU A 12 -14.39 -51.58 6.92
N TYR A 13 -15.00 -51.67 5.73
CA TYR A 13 -14.57 -50.89 4.57
C TYR A 13 -15.11 -49.45 4.54
N ILE A 14 -16.20 -49.17 5.27
CA ILE A 14 -16.86 -47.87 5.25
C ILE A 14 -16.13 -46.87 6.16
N SER A 15 -15.55 -47.31 7.29
CA SER A 15 -14.84 -46.41 8.21
C SER A 15 -13.50 -45.92 7.66
N ASP A 16 -12.81 -46.74 6.87
CA ASP A 16 -11.51 -46.38 6.30
C ASP A 16 -11.66 -45.57 5.01
N MET A 17 -12.69 -45.84 4.19
CA MET A 17 -13.03 -44.97 3.05
C MET A 17 -13.48 -43.58 3.52
N PHE A 18 -14.20 -43.45 4.64
CA PHE A 18 -14.63 -42.13 5.13
C PHE A 18 -13.46 -41.29 5.65
N LYS A 19 -12.44 -41.93 6.26
CA LYS A 19 -11.22 -41.22 6.68
C LYS A 19 -10.34 -40.82 5.49
N ILE A 20 -10.25 -41.66 4.46
CA ILE A 20 -9.49 -41.33 3.24
C ILE A 20 -10.20 -40.22 2.44
N VAL A 21 -11.54 -40.21 2.39
CA VAL A 21 -12.29 -39.11 1.76
C VAL A 21 -12.22 -37.82 2.58
N LEU A 22 -12.21 -37.87 3.92
CA LEU A 22 -12.01 -36.68 4.75
C LEU A 22 -10.56 -36.16 4.70
N SER A 23 -9.56 -37.04 4.56
CA SER A 23 -8.16 -36.67 4.36
C SER A 23 -7.86 -36.20 2.93
N LEU A 24 -8.66 -36.60 1.93
CA LEU A 24 -8.58 -36.06 0.56
C LEU A 24 -9.38 -34.76 0.38
N ILE A 25 -10.31 -34.43 1.28
CA ILE A 25 -11.03 -33.13 1.30
C ILE A 25 -10.30 -32.08 2.15
N LEU A 26 -9.31 -32.47 2.97
CA LEU A 26 -8.44 -31.54 3.71
C LEU A 26 -7.16 -31.14 2.94
N ILE A 27 -7.00 -31.63 1.72
CA ILE A 27 -6.00 -31.16 0.76
C ILE A 27 -6.78 -30.40 -0.32
N SER A 28 -6.32 -29.20 -0.65
CA SER A 28 -6.85 -28.30 -1.68
C SER A 28 -8.14 -27.52 -1.35
N ALA A 29 -8.06 -26.68 -0.33
CA ALA A 29 -8.64 -25.34 -0.42
C ALA A 29 -7.72 -24.32 0.26
N SER A 30 -6.40 -24.43 0.04
CA SER A 30 -5.61 -23.21 -0.02
C SER A 30 -6.11 -22.50 -1.27
N LEU A 31 -7.10 -21.61 -1.10
CA LEU A 31 -7.26 -20.48 -1.99
C LEU A 31 -5.89 -19.80 -1.96
N LEU A 32 -5.02 -20.17 -2.90
CA LEU A 32 -3.86 -19.40 -3.26
C LEU A 32 -4.46 -18.12 -3.79
N VAL A 33 -4.71 -17.17 -2.89
CA VAL A 33 -4.82 -15.76 -3.24
C VAL A 33 -3.47 -15.46 -3.87
N LYS A 34 -3.40 -15.61 -5.20
CA LYS A 34 -2.22 -15.23 -5.94
C LYS A 34 -2.17 -13.71 -5.80
N ALA A 35 -1.05 -13.21 -5.27
CA ALA A 35 -0.76 -11.80 -5.35
C ALA A 35 -0.95 -11.35 -6.80
N GLN A 36 -1.60 -10.21 -6.99
CA GLN A 36 -1.78 -9.56 -8.29
C GLN A 36 -0.42 -9.45 -9.00
N HIS A 37 0.60 -9.10 -8.23
CA HIS A 37 1.99 -9.05 -8.70
C HIS A 37 2.80 -10.22 -8.10
N PRO A 38 3.15 -11.28 -8.86
CA PRO A 38 4.11 -12.27 -8.36
C PRO A 38 5.52 -11.66 -8.28
N PRO A 39 6.44 -12.22 -7.46
CA PRO A 39 7.85 -11.84 -7.50
C PRO A 39 8.40 -11.90 -8.93
N VAL A 40 9.05 -10.82 -9.38
CA VAL A 40 9.46 -10.64 -10.78
C VAL A 40 10.93 -10.96 -11.07
N PHE A 41 11.66 -11.50 -10.09
CA PHE A 41 13.00 -12.08 -10.26
C PHE A 41 13.33 -13.06 -9.12
N ASP A 42 14.18 -14.07 -9.40
CA ASP A 42 14.38 -15.26 -8.54
C ASP A 42 14.76 -14.99 -7.08
N ALA A 43 15.50 -13.92 -6.81
CA ALA A 43 15.97 -13.58 -5.46
C ALA A 43 14.98 -12.69 -4.67
N MET A 44 13.89 -12.25 -5.30
CA MET A 44 12.85 -11.44 -4.68
C MET A 44 11.96 -12.32 -3.81
N THR A 45 11.74 -11.91 -2.57
CA THR A 45 10.83 -12.58 -1.64
C THR A 45 9.57 -11.75 -1.44
N SER A 46 8.47 -12.40 -1.06
CA SER A 46 7.22 -11.73 -0.70
C SER A 46 6.67 -12.28 0.61
N ASP A 47 6.17 -11.38 1.46
CA ASP A 47 5.36 -11.67 2.66
C ASP A 47 4.02 -10.94 2.51
N SER A 48 2.99 -11.31 3.27
CA SER A 48 1.68 -10.65 3.18
C SER A 48 0.99 -10.53 4.52
N SER A 49 0.29 -9.41 4.70
CA SER A 49 -0.67 -9.21 5.79
C SER A 49 -2.05 -9.00 5.20
N PHE A 50 -3.09 -9.45 5.91
CA PHE A 50 -4.48 -9.31 5.46
C PHE A 50 -5.21 -8.29 6.33
N ILE A 51 -5.97 -7.40 5.69
CA ILE A 51 -6.89 -6.46 6.33
C ILE A 51 -8.28 -6.79 5.82
N LYS A 52 -9.25 -6.92 6.74
CA LYS A 52 -10.65 -7.16 6.40
C LYS A 52 -11.50 -5.94 6.75
N VAL A 53 -12.25 -5.44 5.77
CA VAL A 53 -13.22 -4.35 5.90
C VAL A 53 -14.57 -4.88 5.45
N SER A 54 -15.35 -5.39 6.40
CA SER A 54 -16.60 -6.09 6.10
C SER A 54 -16.40 -7.27 5.13
N ASP A 55 -16.95 -7.22 3.92
CA ASP A 55 -16.81 -8.20 2.83
C ASP A 55 -15.60 -7.93 1.91
N LEU A 56 -14.90 -6.80 2.09
CA LEU A 56 -13.68 -6.49 1.35
C LEU A 56 -12.44 -7.08 2.05
N ASP A 57 -11.68 -7.87 1.30
CA ASP A 57 -10.38 -8.40 1.69
C ASP A 57 -9.26 -7.62 0.98
N ILE A 58 -8.33 -7.07 1.77
CA ILE A 58 -7.18 -6.31 1.30
C ILE A 58 -5.92 -7.08 1.69
N SER A 59 -5.06 -7.37 0.72
CA SER A 59 -3.76 -8.01 0.91
C SER A 59 -2.66 -6.96 0.82
N LEU A 60 -1.94 -6.72 1.92
CA LEU A 60 -0.72 -5.93 1.91
C LEU A 60 0.45 -6.83 1.60
N VAL A 61 0.87 -6.88 0.33
CA VAL A 61 1.96 -7.72 -0.13
C VAL A 61 3.27 -6.93 -0.04
N LYS A 62 4.20 -7.41 0.77
CA LYS A 62 5.54 -6.82 0.90
C LYS A 62 6.54 -7.62 0.11
N TYR A 63 7.11 -7.00 -0.92
CA TYR A 63 8.23 -7.53 -1.66
C TYR A 63 9.55 -7.04 -1.07
N SER A 64 10.58 -7.89 -1.11
CA SER A 64 11.86 -7.57 -0.50
C SER A 64 13.01 -8.25 -1.25
N TYR A 65 14.07 -7.47 -1.49
CA TYR A 65 15.37 -7.97 -1.95
C TYR A 65 16.46 -7.05 -1.41
N LYS A 66 17.46 -7.63 -0.73
CA LYS A 66 18.56 -6.91 -0.06
C LYS A 66 18.08 -5.61 0.64
N PRO A 67 17.18 -5.71 1.66
CA PRO A 67 16.65 -4.53 2.34
C PRO A 67 17.77 -3.59 2.81
N ASN A 68 17.68 -2.32 2.41
CA ASN A 68 18.73 -1.31 2.57
C ASN A 68 18.19 -0.01 3.21
N GLY A 69 16.97 -0.06 3.77
CA GLY A 69 16.29 1.07 4.37
C GLY A 69 15.39 1.86 3.42
N VAL A 70 15.42 1.58 2.11
CA VAL A 70 14.42 2.07 1.16
C VAL A 70 13.15 1.22 1.27
N LYS A 71 12.00 1.88 1.52
CA LYS A 71 10.70 1.22 1.57
C LYS A 71 9.62 2.04 0.88
N PHE A 72 9.02 1.47 -0.16
CA PHE A 72 7.90 2.05 -0.91
C PHE A 72 6.55 1.59 -0.35
N LEU A 73 5.53 2.43 -0.53
CA LEU A 73 4.13 2.10 -0.28
C LEU A 73 3.28 2.49 -1.49
N VAL A 74 2.47 1.54 -1.97
CA VAL A 74 1.46 1.75 -3.01
C VAL A 74 0.10 1.43 -2.40
N VAL A 75 -0.80 2.40 -2.41
CA VAL A 75 -2.11 2.29 -1.74
C VAL A 75 -3.27 2.04 -2.72
N HIS A 76 -3.08 2.36 -4.00
CA HIS A 76 -4.06 2.10 -5.05
C HIS A 76 -3.67 0.87 -5.86
N ASP A 77 -4.58 -0.08 -5.98
CA ASP A 77 -4.33 -1.37 -6.65
C ASP A 77 -4.32 -1.28 -8.17
N ASN A 78 -4.79 -0.17 -8.75
CA ASN A 78 -4.82 0.05 -10.19
C ASN A 78 -3.61 0.89 -10.70
N GLU A 79 -2.63 1.17 -9.85
CA GLU A 79 -1.47 2.04 -10.15
C GLU A 79 -0.19 1.21 -10.42
N ASP A 80 -0.23 0.41 -11.49
CA ASP A 80 0.82 -0.58 -11.81
C ASP A 80 2.16 0.01 -12.28
N THR A 81 2.20 1.24 -12.81
CA THR A 81 3.45 1.81 -13.37
C THR A 81 4.44 2.09 -12.24
N GLY A 82 3.97 2.62 -11.11
CA GLY A 82 4.76 2.80 -9.90
C GLY A 82 5.25 1.48 -9.33
N VAL A 83 4.41 0.44 -9.28
CA VAL A 83 4.81 -0.89 -8.82
C VAL A 83 5.96 -1.46 -9.68
N LYS A 84 5.84 -1.37 -11.00
CA LYS A 84 6.88 -1.83 -11.94
C LYS A 84 8.19 -1.05 -11.76
N ALA A 85 8.12 0.28 -11.65
CA ALA A 85 9.29 1.12 -11.42
C ALA A 85 9.97 0.80 -10.07
N GLY A 86 9.18 0.58 -9.03
CA GLY A 86 9.66 0.16 -7.71
C GLY A 86 10.33 -1.20 -7.75
N PHE A 87 9.82 -2.16 -8.55
CA PHE A 87 10.47 -3.45 -8.75
C PHE A 87 11.79 -3.34 -9.50
N ASP A 88 11.87 -2.49 -10.52
CA ASP A 88 13.13 -2.21 -11.22
C ASP A 88 14.14 -1.57 -10.27
N TYR A 89 13.74 -0.58 -9.46
CA TYR A 89 14.59 0.00 -8.43
C TYR A 89 15.12 -1.06 -7.46
N ILE A 90 14.23 -1.89 -6.91
CA ILE A 90 14.60 -2.94 -5.95
C ILE A 90 15.56 -3.93 -6.59
N ARG A 91 15.35 -4.34 -7.85
CA ARG A 91 16.25 -5.26 -8.57
C ARG A 91 17.69 -4.77 -8.58
N TRP A 92 17.89 -3.47 -8.82
CA TRP A 92 19.23 -2.86 -8.97
C TRP A 92 19.86 -2.45 -7.64
N TYR A 93 19.08 -1.88 -6.72
CA TYR A 93 19.61 -1.22 -5.52
C TYR A 93 19.27 -1.94 -4.22
N GLY A 94 18.33 -2.89 -4.25
CA GLY A 94 17.70 -3.46 -3.07
C GLY A 94 16.67 -2.52 -2.44
N GLY A 95 15.88 -3.05 -1.52
CA GLY A 95 14.81 -2.33 -0.83
C GLY A 95 13.59 -3.21 -0.58
N GLU A 96 12.51 -2.55 -0.19
CA GLU A 96 11.21 -3.16 0.06
C GLU A 96 10.10 -2.36 -0.63
N LEU A 97 9.06 -3.03 -1.12
CA LEU A 97 7.84 -2.38 -1.63
C LEU A 97 6.63 -3.04 -0.98
N ILE A 98 5.73 -2.24 -0.43
CA ILE A 98 4.43 -2.69 0.08
C ILE A 98 3.36 -2.28 -0.93
N ASP A 99 2.61 -3.26 -1.39
CA ASP A 99 1.57 -3.14 -2.40
C ASP A 99 0.22 -3.54 -1.81
N SER A 100 -0.76 -2.63 -1.85
CA SER A 100 -2.11 -2.88 -1.37
C SER A 100 -2.98 -3.46 -2.48
N GLN A 101 -3.27 -4.75 -2.39
CA GLN A 101 -4.00 -5.51 -3.41
C GLN A 101 -5.41 -5.89 -2.93
N TYR A 102 -6.43 -5.49 -3.67
CA TYR A 102 -7.84 -5.62 -3.31
C TYR A 102 -8.80 -5.75 -4.52
N GLY A 103 -8.27 -6.04 -5.72
CA GLY A 103 -9.07 -6.44 -6.89
C GLY A 103 -8.85 -5.61 -8.16
N GLY A 104 -7.74 -4.87 -8.27
CA GLY A 104 -7.36 -4.08 -9.45
C GLY A 104 -8.22 -2.83 -9.68
N VAL A 105 -8.83 -2.28 -8.63
CA VAL A 105 -9.75 -1.13 -8.70
C VAL A 105 -9.24 0.07 -7.90
N ARG A 106 -9.75 1.28 -8.21
CA ARG A 106 -9.26 2.53 -7.61
C ARG A 106 -9.72 2.76 -6.17
N ASP A 107 -11.01 2.53 -5.91
CA ASP A 107 -11.63 2.79 -4.60
C ASP A 107 -11.89 1.45 -3.88
N TYR A 108 -11.79 1.46 -2.54
CA TYR A 108 -12.38 0.41 -1.73
C TYR A 108 -13.89 0.43 -1.91
N THR A 109 -14.45 -0.73 -2.29
CA THR A 109 -15.90 -0.93 -2.43
C THR A 109 -16.28 -2.13 -1.59
N PHE A 110 -17.25 -1.95 -0.69
CA PHE A 110 -17.66 -2.98 0.26
C PHE A 110 -19.11 -2.77 0.70
N THR A 111 -19.73 -3.80 1.26
CA THR A 111 -21.11 -3.76 1.78
C THR A 111 -21.10 -3.94 3.28
N TYR A 112 -21.94 -3.19 4.01
CA TYR A 112 -22.17 -3.42 5.44
C TYR A 112 -23.67 -3.33 5.74
N MET A 113 -24.25 -4.41 6.28
CA MET A 113 -25.70 -4.52 6.52
C MET A 113 -26.55 -4.17 5.28
N ASP A 114 -26.17 -4.71 4.12
CA ASP A 114 -26.80 -4.49 2.81
C ASP A 114 -26.62 -3.09 2.19
N ASP A 115 -25.99 -2.15 2.90
CA ASP A 115 -25.66 -0.82 2.35
C ASP A 115 -24.31 -0.82 1.63
N PRO A 116 -24.20 -0.27 0.40
CA PRO A 116 -22.95 -0.15 -0.32
C PRO A 116 -22.15 1.08 0.14
N TYR A 117 -20.83 0.89 0.27
CA TYR A 117 -19.88 1.93 0.61
C TYR A 117 -18.74 1.98 -0.39
N ARG A 118 -18.24 3.19 -0.64
CA ARG A 118 -17.06 3.42 -1.48
C ARG A 118 -16.17 4.52 -0.91
N ILE A 119 -14.88 4.28 -0.82
CA ILE A 119 -13.91 5.28 -0.36
C ILE A 119 -12.56 5.11 -1.06
N ASP A 120 -11.90 6.24 -1.36
CA ASP A 120 -10.53 6.26 -1.82
C ASP A 120 -9.59 5.79 -0.68
N PRO A 121 -8.73 4.77 -0.86
CA PRO A 121 -7.83 4.32 0.19
C PRO A 121 -6.76 5.36 0.56
N ASN A 122 -6.56 6.41 -0.24
CA ASN A 122 -5.83 7.61 0.14
C ASN A 122 -6.72 8.68 0.81
N ALA A 123 -7.78 8.27 1.52
CA ALA A 123 -8.61 9.15 2.34
C ALA A 123 -8.92 8.58 3.75
N ILE A 124 -8.29 7.47 4.12
CA ILE A 124 -8.67 6.65 5.29
C ILE A 124 -7.80 6.88 6.53
N TYR A 125 -6.86 7.81 6.49
CA TYR A 125 -5.84 7.97 7.53
C TYR A 125 -6.23 8.96 8.63
N THR A 126 -7.33 9.70 8.47
CA THR A 126 -7.87 10.61 9.49
C THR A 126 -9.38 10.45 9.63
N GLU A 127 -9.92 10.74 10.82
CA GLU A 127 -11.38 10.74 11.02
C GLU A 127 -12.10 11.73 10.11
N THR A 128 -11.52 12.91 9.89
CA THR A 128 -12.11 13.94 9.02
C THR A 128 -12.24 13.42 7.60
N GLY A 129 -11.18 12.82 7.04
CA GLY A 129 -11.22 12.26 5.71
C GLY A 129 -12.23 11.14 5.55
N VAL A 130 -12.28 10.20 6.51
CA VAL A 130 -13.30 9.13 6.47
C VAL A 130 -14.71 9.71 6.50
N LYS A 131 -14.97 10.71 7.34
CA LYS A 131 -16.30 11.35 7.44
C LYS A 131 -16.69 12.11 6.17
N THR A 132 -15.76 12.79 5.51
CA THR A 132 -16.04 13.66 4.36
C THR A 132 -15.93 12.95 3.01
N ARG A 133 -15.15 11.86 2.92
CA ARG A 133 -14.82 11.17 1.66
C ARG A 133 -15.54 9.84 1.47
N LEU A 134 -16.16 9.30 2.52
CA LEU A 134 -16.96 8.08 2.41
C LEU A 134 -18.23 8.32 1.60
N LYS A 135 -18.31 7.68 0.44
CA LYS A 135 -19.50 7.68 -0.43
C LYS A 135 -20.40 6.51 -0.02
N LYS A 136 -21.69 6.79 0.12
CA LYS A 136 -22.71 5.89 0.68
C LYS A 136 -24.11 6.39 0.31
N ASP A 137 -25.07 5.48 0.26
CA ASP A 137 -26.47 5.82 -0.04
C ASP A 137 -27.25 6.21 1.23
N ALA A 138 -26.96 5.53 2.34
CA ALA A 138 -27.52 5.80 3.67
C ALA A 138 -26.50 6.50 4.59
N TYR A 139 -26.92 6.92 5.79
CA TYR A 139 -26.00 7.43 6.79
C TYR A 139 -24.99 6.36 7.21
N SER A 140 -23.71 6.72 7.38
CA SER A 140 -22.71 5.78 7.91
C SER A 140 -22.95 5.57 9.39
N SER A 141 -22.71 4.35 9.84
CA SER A 141 -22.59 4.06 11.25
C SER A 141 -21.18 4.37 11.76
N ASN A 142 -21.04 4.59 13.06
CA ASN A 142 -19.74 4.73 13.71
C ASN A 142 -18.89 3.46 13.54
N GLU A 143 -19.54 2.30 13.37
CA GLU A 143 -18.89 1.01 13.14
C GLU A 143 -18.18 0.97 11.79
N VAL A 144 -18.82 1.43 10.71
CA VAL A 144 -18.20 1.48 9.37
C VAL A 144 -17.00 2.42 9.36
N GLU A 145 -17.12 3.60 9.95
CA GLU A 145 -16.01 4.56 10.05
C GLU A 145 -14.83 3.97 10.83
N LYS A 146 -15.09 3.24 11.93
CA LYS A 146 -14.05 2.54 12.69
C LYS A 146 -13.38 1.42 11.89
N LEU A 147 -14.11 0.67 11.08
CA LEU A 147 -13.53 -0.38 10.22
C LEU A 147 -12.54 0.24 9.22
N ILE A 148 -12.93 1.34 8.57
CA ILE A 148 -12.09 2.06 7.61
C ILE A 148 -10.85 2.64 8.29
N LEU A 149 -11.01 3.33 9.43
CA LEU A 149 -9.89 3.91 10.19
C LEU A 149 -8.92 2.83 10.68
N ASN A 150 -9.45 1.67 11.10
CA ASN A 150 -8.63 0.54 11.49
C ASN A 150 -7.86 -0.07 10.31
N ALA A 151 -8.41 -0.04 9.08
CA ALA A 151 -7.67 -0.40 7.88
C ALA A 151 -6.50 0.56 7.63
N GLY A 152 -6.74 1.87 7.66
CA GLY A 152 -5.69 2.89 7.53
C GLY A 152 -4.58 2.73 8.58
N LYS A 153 -4.96 2.46 9.84
CA LYS A 153 -4.01 2.19 10.91
C LYS A 153 -3.15 0.95 10.63
N GLN A 154 -3.75 -0.15 10.17
CA GLN A 154 -3.02 -1.38 9.86
C GLN A 154 -2.02 -1.19 8.70
N ILE A 155 -2.35 -0.37 7.69
CA ILE A 155 -1.42 0.00 6.61
C ILE A 155 -0.22 0.76 7.17
N VAL A 156 -0.47 1.79 7.98
CA VAL A 156 0.59 2.58 8.62
C VAL A 156 1.48 1.71 9.52
N ASP A 157 0.88 0.84 10.33
CA ASP A 157 1.61 -0.06 11.23
C ASP A 157 2.47 -1.07 10.44
N PHE A 158 1.96 -1.60 9.32
CA PHE A 158 2.69 -2.54 8.47
C PHE A 158 3.87 -1.87 7.75
N TYR A 159 3.69 -0.62 7.29
CA TYR A 159 4.77 0.18 6.74
C TYR A 159 5.82 0.54 7.81
N ASN A 160 5.36 0.80 9.04
CA ASN A 160 6.17 1.12 10.23
C ASN A 160 7.04 2.38 10.06
N PRO A 161 6.43 3.58 9.91
CA PRO A 161 7.15 4.83 9.74
C PRO A 161 7.97 5.22 10.98
N LYS A 162 7.67 4.66 12.17
CA LYS A 162 8.48 4.85 13.37
C LYS A 162 9.87 4.24 13.23
N ALA A 163 9.98 3.14 12.49
CA ALA A 163 11.27 2.49 12.22
C ALA A 163 11.98 3.06 10.99
N THR A 164 11.24 3.39 9.91
CA THR A 164 11.85 3.95 8.68
C THR A 164 12.17 5.43 8.80
N GLY A 165 11.37 6.20 9.54
CA GLY A 165 11.54 7.64 9.75
C GLY A 165 10.97 8.54 8.65
N TYR A 166 10.28 7.97 7.66
CA TYR A 166 9.67 8.69 6.53
C TYR A 166 8.60 7.82 5.87
N PHE A 167 7.75 8.42 5.03
CA PHE A 167 6.95 7.73 4.01
C PHE A 167 7.48 8.04 2.61
N LEU A 168 7.57 7.01 1.77
CA LEU A 168 7.85 7.11 0.34
C LEU A 168 6.76 6.34 -0.42
N THR A 169 5.88 7.08 -1.08
CA THR A 169 4.74 6.50 -1.81
C THR A 169 4.96 6.58 -3.31
N LEU A 170 4.37 5.63 -4.04
CA LEU A 170 4.31 5.66 -5.49
C LEU A 170 2.85 5.70 -5.90
N HIS A 171 2.54 6.63 -6.80
CA HIS A 171 1.22 6.83 -7.34
C HIS A 171 1.29 7.00 -8.86
N ASN A 172 0.16 6.81 -9.53
CA ASN A 172 0.03 7.12 -10.95
C ASN A 172 -1.21 7.96 -11.26
N ASN A 173 -1.03 8.98 -12.08
CA ASN A 173 -2.11 9.80 -12.64
C ASN A 173 -2.35 9.44 -14.12
N ALA A 174 -3.25 10.20 -14.74
CA ALA A 174 -3.65 10.04 -16.13
C ALA A 174 -3.32 11.30 -16.95
N ASP A 175 -3.01 11.10 -18.23
CA ASP A 175 -2.66 12.13 -19.21
C ASP A 175 -3.71 13.26 -19.28
N GLY A 176 -3.23 14.50 -19.11
CA GLY A 176 -4.05 15.72 -19.19
C GLY A 176 -5.03 15.89 -18.03
N GLY A 177 -4.87 15.10 -16.97
CA GLY A 177 -5.69 15.13 -15.77
C GLY A 177 -5.02 15.90 -14.63
N PHE A 178 -4.53 15.15 -13.65
CA PHE A 178 -3.92 15.65 -12.42
C PHE A 178 -2.43 15.87 -12.64
N GLY A 179 -1.99 17.13 -12.68
CA GLY A 179 -0.60 17.49 -12.94
C GLY A 179 -0.12 18.67 -12.10
N ILE A 180 1.14 19.06 -12.26
CA ILE A 180 1.74 20.13 -11.46
C ILE A 180 1.03 21.48 -11.61
N SER A 181 0.41 21.71 -12.78
CA SER A 181 -0.38 22.92 -13.06
C SER A 181 -1.61 23.05 -12.16
N SER A 182 -2.19 21.94 -11.70
CA SER A 182 -3.37 21.93 -10.81
C SER A 182 -3.11 22.64 -9.48
N TYR A 183 -1.85 22.80 -9.09
CA TYR A 183 -1.40 23.43 -7.85
C TYR A 183 -1.03 24.91 -8.01
N LEU A 184 -1.10 25.46 -9.22
CA LEU A 184 -0.82 26.87 -9.46
C LEU A 184 -1.97 27.77 -8.97
N PRO A 185 -1.70 29.04 -8.61
CA PRO A 185 -2.74 29.98 -8.20
C PRO A 185 -3.88 30.07 -9.21
N GLY A 186 -5.12 29.93 -8.72
CA GLY A 186 -6.32 29.96 -9.55
C GLY A 186 -6.82 28.59 -10.04
N TYR A 187 -6.10 27.51 -9.73
CA TYR A 187 -6.51 26.13 -10.00
C TYR A 187 -6.98 25.41 -8.72
N ASP A 188 -7.65 24.27 -8.91
CA ASP A 188 -8.42 23.55 -7.88
C ASP A 188 -7.59 23.15 -6.65
N LEU A 189 -6.29 22.85 -6.81
CA LEU A 189 -5.41 22.39 -5.73
C LEU A 189 -4.46 23.47 -5.21
N SER A 190 -4.68 24.74 -5.61
CA SER A 190 -3.82 25.85 -5.21
C SER A 190 -3.70 26.04 -3.69
N SER A 191 -4.76 25.76 -2.93
CA SER A 191 -4.74 25.84 -1.46
C SER A 191 -3.94 24.71 -0.80
N THR A 192 -3.75 23.60 -1.51
CA THR A 192 -3.01 22.42 -1.03
C THR A 192 -1.50 22.61 -1.16
N ALA A 193 -1.02 23.55 -1.98
CA ALA A 193 0.40 23.85 -2.15
C ALA A 193 0.80 25.13 -1.40
N ASP A 194 1.92 25.08 -0.67
CA ASP A 194 2.64 26.27 -0.21
C ASP A 194 3.54 26.81 -1.32
N SER A 195 4.26 25.90 -1.99
CA SER A 195 5.23 26.23 -3.02
C SER A 195 5.19 25.20 -4.14
N VAL A 196 5.38 25.67 -5.37
CA VAL A 196 5.45 24.84 -6.58
C VAL A 196 6.71 25.23 -7.35
N PHE A 197 7.45 24.24 -7.83
CA PHE A 197 8.56 24.45 -8.76
C PHE A 197 8.34 23.58 -10.00
N ILE A 198 8.33 24.23 -11.17
CA ILE A 198 8.10 23.60 -12.47
C ILE A 198 9.42 23.57 -13.24
N ASN A 199 9.82 22.38 -13.68
CA ASN A 199 10.79 22.22 -14.75
C ASN A 199 10.03 22.11 -16.08
N PHE A 200 10.13 23.14 -16.93
CA PHE A 200 9.44 23.19 -18.22
C PHE A 200 9.97 22.17 -19.26
N GLU A 201 11.06 21.46 -18.97
CA GLU A 201 11.56 20.36 -19.78
C GLU A 201 10.97 19.00 -19.38
N MET A 202 10.25 18.93 -18.26
CA MET A 202 9.56 17.72 -17.81
C MET A 202 8.08 17.74 -18.21
N ASP A 203 7.50 16.55 -18.34
CA ASP A 203 6.06 16.40 -18.42
C ASP A 203 5.39 16.96 -17.16
N GLY A 204 4.29 17.69 -17.33
CA GLY A 204 3.56 18.30 -16.22
C GLY A 204 2.86 17.28 -15.32
N ASP A 205 2.64 16.07 -15.82
CA ASP A 205 2.00 14.98 -15.08
C ASP A 205 3.03 14.14 -14.30
N ASP A 206 4.33 14.38 -14.47
CA ASP A 206 5.39 13.71 -13.73
C ASP A 206 5.98 14.65 -12.67
N LEU A 207 5.72 14.35 -11.39
CA LEU A 207 6.06 15.24 -10.28
C LEU A 207 6.38 14.52 -8.97
N LEU A 208 6.99 15.28 -8.07
CA LEU A 208 7.19 14.89 -6.68
C LEU A 208 6.35 15.77 -5.76
N TYR A 209 5.76 15.18 -4.74
CA TYR A 209 4.98 15.90 -3.74
C TYR A 209 5.55 15.62 -2.35
N VAL A 210 5.89 16.68 -1.60
CA VAL A 210 6.57 16.58 -0.31
C VAL A 210 5.92 17.43 0.78
N THR A 211 6.12 17.04 2.04
CA THR A 211 5.60 17.79 3.20
C THR A 211 6.64 18.67 3.89
N GLU A 212 7.93 18.53 3.57
CA GLU A 212 9.01 19.26 4.25
C GLU A 212 9.77 20.23 3.33
N PRO A 213 10.00 21.49 3.76
CA PRO A 213 10.74 22.47 2.96
C PRO A 213 12.16 22.04 2.57
N ARG A 214 12.84 21.26 3.41
CA ARG A 214 14.20 20.78 3.13
C ARG A 214 14.23 19.78 1.97
N LEU A 215 13.22 18.90 1.88
CA LEU A 215 13.07 17.95 0.78
C LEU A 215 12.74 18.70 -0.51
N PHE A 216 11.79 19.65 -0.44
CA PHE A 216 11.43 20.52 -1.56
C PHE A 216 12.65 21.26 -2.13
N THR A 217 13.49 21.81 -1.26
CA THR A 217 14.70 22.55 -1.67
C THR A 217 15.69 21.66 -2.43
N SER A 218 15.93 20.44 -1.96
CA SER A 218 16.81 19.48 -2.65
C SER A 218 16.24 19.06 -4.01
N LEU A 219 14.94 18.77 -4.08
CA LEU A 219 14.27 18.35 -5.32
C LEU A 219 14.22 19.47 -6.35
N LYS A 220 13.93 20.70 -5.92
CA LYS A 220 14.05 21.88 -6.77
C LYS A 220 15.46 22.05 -7.33
N LYS A 221 16.50 21.81 -6.51
CA LYS A 221 17.90 21.84 -6.96
C LYS A 221 18.23 20.70 -7.93
N ALA A 222 17.56 19.56 -7.81
CA ALA A 222 17.62 18.46 -8.78
C ALA A 222 16.86 18.75 -10.09
N ASN A 223 16.26 19.95 -10.23
CA ASN A 223 15.55 20.42 -11.40
C ASN A 223 14.40 19.48 -11.80
N VAL A 224 13.57 19.08 -10.83
CA VAL A 224 12.37 18.27 -11.09
C VAL A 224 11.10 18.97 -10.64
N ASN A 225 9.99 18.70 -11.32
CA ASN A 225 8.65 19.14 -10.92
C ASN A 225 8.38 18.72 -9.47
N VAL A 226 8.17 19.71 -8.59
CA VAL A 226 7.96 19.43 -7.16
C VAL A 226 6.98 20.40 -6.52
N ILE A 227 6.16 19.87 -5.62
CA ILE A 227 5.20 20.60 -4.80
C ILE A 227 5.54 20.42 -3.33
N LEU A 228 5.53 21.53 -2.59
CA LEU A 228 5.53 21.53 -1.12
C LEU A 228 4.08 21.67 -0.64
N GLN A 229 3.61 20.70 0.14
CA GLN A 229 2.30 20.74 0.79
C GLN A 229 2.18 21.98 1.70
N SER A 230 1.04 22.65 1.60
CA SER A 230 0.66 23.72 2.50
C SER A 230 0.44 23.18 3.92
N LYS A 231 0.97 23.88 4.92
CA LYS A 231 0.62 23.63 6.33
C LYS A 231 -0.87 23.86 6.63
N PHE A 232 -1.57 24.52 5.70
CA PHE A 232 -3.01 24.78 5.75
C PHE A 232 -3.79 23.93 4.75
N ALA A 233 -3.16 22.91 4.16
CA ALA A 233 -3.87 21.95 3.32
C ALA A 233 -5.08 21.38 4.07
N GLU A 234 -6.20 21.22 3.37
CA GLU A 234 -7.41 20.65 3.94
C GLU A 234 -7.15 19.23 4.44
N ASN A 235 -7.79 18.85 5.54
CA ASN A 235 -7.72 17.48 6.03
C ASN A 235 -8.65 16.57 5.23
N ASP A 236 -8.18 16.13 4.07
CA ASP A 236 -8.87 15.21 3.16
C ASP A 236 -8.71 13.72 3.53
N GLY A 237 -7.93 13.42 4.57
CA GLY A 237 -7.64 12.05 5.01
C GLY A 237 -6.50 11.35 4.31
N SER A 238 -5.80 12.03 3.41
CA SER A 238 -4.65 11.48 2.69
C SER A 238 -3.48 11.12 3.60
N LEU A 239 -2.63 10.22 3.10
CA LEU A 239 -1.43 9.81 3.84
C LEU A 239 -0.45 10.99 4.01
N SER A 240 -0.41 11.94 3.08
CA SER A 240 0.43 13.15 3.20
C SER A 240 -0.07 14.08 4.30
N VAL A 241 -1.40 14.24 4.46
CA VAL A 241 -2.00 14.97 5.59
C VAL A 241 -1.72 14.26 6.90
N TYR A 242 -1.91 12.93 6.96
CA TYR A 242 -1.57 12.14 8.14
C TYR A 242 -0.09 12.31 8.52
N ALA A 243 0.81 12.21 7.55
CA ALA A 243 2.24 12.37 7.76
C ALA A 243 2.59 13.78 8.27
N MET A 244 1.97 14.83 7.72
CA MET A 244 2.16 16.21 8.17
C MET A 244 1.68 16.41 9.62
N ILE A 245 0.50 15.90 9.98
CA ILE A 245 -0.05 15.97 11.34
C ILE A 245 0.85 15.24 12.35
N ASN A 246 1.46 14.12 11.95
CA ASN A 246 2.32 13.31 12.80
C ASN A 246 3.81 13.67 12.71
N HIS A 247 4.16 14.74 12.00
CA HIS A 247 5.55 15.18 11.79
C HIS A 247 6.46 14.08 11.21
N ILE A 248 5.94 13.33 10.25
CA ILE A 248 6.68 12.29 9.52
C ILE A 248 7.03 12.86 8.12
N PRO A 249 8.31 12.87 7.72
CA PRO A 249 8.69 13.26 6.36
C PRO A 249 7.95 12.41 5.33
N TYR A 250 7.37 13.05 4.32
CA TYR A 250 6.62 12.37 3.27
C TYR A 250 7.12 12.82 1.91
N ILE A 251 7.25 11.87 1.00
CA ILE A 251 7.50 12.07 -0.41
C ILE A 251 6.62 11.12 -1.22
N ASN A 252 5.91 11.66 -2.19
CA ASN A 252 5.15 10.92 -3.19
C ASN A 252 5.81 11.11 -4.56
N VAL A 253 5.96 10.00 -5.28
CA VAL A 253 6.29 9.99 -6.71
C VAL A 253 5.00 9.79 -7.48
N GLU A 254 4.56 10.84 -8.17
CA GLU A 254 3.34 10.86 -8.98
C GLU A 254 3.73 10.95 -10.45
N VAL A 255 3.38 9.94 -11.25
CA VAL A 255 3.82 9.85 -12.64
C VAL A 255 2.72 9.28 -13.51
N GLN A 256 2.62 9.74 -14.75
CA GLN A 256 1.64 9.28 -15.70
C GLN A 256 1.75 7.78 -15.98
N HIS A 257 0.59 7.13 -16.12
CA HIS A 257 0.56 5.74 -16.58
C HIS A 257 1.35 5.56 -17.88
N GLY A 258 2.27 4.59 -17.89
CA GLY A 258 3.15 4.30 -19.02
C GLY A 258 4.51 4.98 -18.98
N HIS A 259 4.72 5.98 -18.12
CA HIS A 259 6.01 6.69 -17.99
C HIS A 259 6.96 5.93 -17.04
N LEU A 260 7.24 4.65 -17.34
CA LEU A 260 8.02 3.77 -16.47
C LEU A 260 9.45 4.28 -16.20
N GLU A 261 10.15 4.72 -17.26
CA GLU A 261 11.53 5.20 -17.14
C GLU A 261 11.62 6.49 -16.31
N GLU A 262 10.67 7.40 -16.48
CA GLU A 262 10.62 8.64 -15.69
C GLU A 262 10.22 8.36 -14.23
N ASN A 263 9.32 7.41 -13.99
CA ASN A 263 9.01 6.95 -12.63
C ASN A 263 10.26 6.42 -11.92
N LEU A 264 11.04 5.56 -12.57
CA LEU A 264 12.30 5.07 -12.02
C LEU A 264 13.29 6.22 -11.75
N ARG A 265 13.42 7.18 -12.68
CA ARG A 265 14.29 8.36 -12.50
C ARG A 265 13.88 9.19 -11.28
N LEU A 266 12.57 9.47 -11.12
CA LEU A 266 12.06 10.24 -9.99
C LEU A 266 12.17 9.46 -8.67
N ILE A 267 12.00 8.14 -8.67
CA ILE A 267 12.30 7.27 -7.53
C ILE A 267 13.78 7.41 -7.10
N GLU A 268 14.72 7.35 -8.04
CA GLU A 268 16.14 7.48 -7.74
C GLU A 268 16.47 8.85 -7.11
N ILE A 269 15.88 9.92 -7.64
CA ILE A 269 16.02 11.29 -7.12
C ILE A 269 15.39 11.43 -5.73
N ALA A 270 14.19 10.86 -5.52
CA ALA A 270 13.51 10.83 -4.23
C ALA A 270 14.37 10.12 -3.17
N VAL A 271 14.91 8.93 -3.49
CA VAL A 271 15.78 8.18 -2.57
C VAL A 271 17.09 8.91 -2.31
N ALA A 272 17.70 9.54 -3.33
CA ALA A 272 18.91 10.35 -3.16
C ALA A 272 18.65 11.52 -2.19
N THR A 273 17.49 12.16 -2.30
CA THR A 273 17.06 13.24 -1.41
C THR A 273 16.86 12.76 0.03
N LEU A 274 16.20 11.62 0.23
CA LEU A 274 16.05 11.01 1.55
C LEU A 274 17.42 10.67 2.19
N LYS A 275 18.38 10.20 1.39
CA LYS A 275 19.77 9.92 1.84
C LYS A 275 20.53 11.20 2.20
N GLU A 276 20.41 12.26 1.39
CA GLU A 276 21.02 13.57 1.66
C GLU A 276 20.60 14.11 3.04
N HIS A 277 19.33 13.90 3.38
CA HIS A 277 18.71 14.37 4.63
C HIS A 277 18.79 13.37 5.78
N GLY A 278 19.57 12.29 5.64
CA GLY A 278 19.82 11.30 6.68
C GLY A 278 18.63 10.43 7.07
N LEU A 279 17.56 10.43 6.26
CA LEU A 279 16.34 9.64 6.50
C LEU A 279 16.53 8.16 6.15
N ILE A 280 17.41 7.88 5.19
CA ILE A 280 17.87 6.51 4.91
C ILE A 280 19.31 6.39 5.42
N LYS A 281 19.51 5.57 6.46
CA LYS A 281 20.82 5.33 7.06
C LYS A 281 21.70 4.52 6.12
N LYS A 282 23.00 4.85 6.03
CA LYS A 282 23.99 4.09 5.24
C LYS A 282 24.15 2.63 5.69
N ASP A 283 23.92 2.36 6.98
CA ASP A 283 24.08 1.04 7.61
C ASP A 283 22.73 0.48 8.06
N TYR A 284 21.79 0.32 7.13
CA TYR A 284 20.50 -0.29 7.46
C TYR A 284 20.71 -1.74 7.94
N LEU A 285 20.41 -1.98 9.21
CA LEU A 285 20.26 -3.32 9.76
C LEU A 285 18.76 -3.62 9.81
N PRO A 286 18.25 -4.64 9.08
CA PRO A 286 16.85 -5.02 9.20
C PRO A 286 16.55 -5.39 10.66
N VAL A 287 15.50 -4.80 11.22
CA VAL A 287 14.99 -5.22 12.54
C VAL A 287 14.56 -6.68 12.40
N GLN A 288 15.32 -7.60 12.99
CA GLN A 288 14.88 -8.98 13.14
C GLN A 288 13.63 -8.96 14.02
N LYS A 289 12.52 -9.50 13.50
CA LYS A 289 11.35 -9.80 14.33
C LYS A 289 11.82 -10.76 15.42
N ASP A 290 11.86 -10.28 16.67
CA ASP A 290 12.16 -11.10 17.82
C ASP A 290 11.26 -12.33 17.85
N THR A 291 11.92 -13.47 18.01
CA THR A 291 11.39 -14.77 18.40
C THR A 291 10.51 -14.62 19.66
N LEU A 292 9.20 -14.47 19.46
CA LEU A 292 8.21 -14.82 20.46
C LEU A 292 8.16 -16.35 20.56
N GLY A 293 9.05 -16.90 21.37
CA GLY A 293 9.12 -18.33 21.61
C GLY A 293 10.17 -18.68 22.65
N LYS A 294 9.77 -18.64 23.93
CA LYS A 294 9.84 -19.80 24.84
C LYS A 294 9.34 -19.42 26.23
N ALA A 295 8.21 -20.01 26.58
CA ALA A 295 7.86 -20.26 27.97
C ALA A 295 9.00 -21.06 28.62
N THR A 296 9.66 -20.48 29.61
CA THR A 296 10.47 -21.24 30.57
C THR A 296 9.56 -21.75 31.66
N THR A 297 9.32 -23.05 31.61
CA THR A 297 9.00 -23.88 32.77
C THR A 297 10.25 -23.94 33.65
N GLN A 298 10.16 -23.39 34.85
CA GLN A 298 10.80 -23.89 36.08
C GLN A 298 9.86 -23.60 37.23
#